data_AF-A0AAD9TVJ8-F1
#
_entry.id   AF-A0AAD9TVJ8-F1
#
_cell.length_a   1.000
_cell.length_b   1.000
_cell.length_c   1.000
_cell.angle_alpha   90.00
_cell.angle_beta   90.00
_cell.angle_gamma   90.00
#
_symmetry.space_group_name_H-M   'P 1'
#
loop_
_entity.id
_entity.type
_entity.pdbx_description
1 polymer ?
#
loop_
_entity_poly.entity_id
_entity_poly.type
_entity_poly.pdbx_seq_one_letter_code
_entity_poly.pdbx_strand_id
1 'polypeptide(L)'
;MFYRHLGGCIVNDIDRSGGIIMEDVVEMMRGDKLILRGLQFHGFHGVNPEERKVGQKFLIDIDAWMDLRAAGKTDSISDTVSYTDIYRISKQVLEGQAQNLLESVAQLIASATLAEFPQISAVRVKVGKPHVAVHGPIDYLGVEIFRYRSTDVPN
;
A
#
# COMPACT_ATOMS: atom_id res chain seq x y z
N MET A 1 49.00 5.42 -1.37
CA MET A 1 49.11 6.77 -0.77
C MET A 1 48.75 7.81 -1.80
N PHE A 2 47.63 8.50 -1.60
CA PHE A 2 47.37 9.94 -1.74
C PHE A 2 45.88 10.16 -2.05
N TYR A 3 45.24 10.90 -1.14
CA TYR A 3 43.82 11.23 -1.11
C TYR A 3 43.58 12.58 -1.82
N ARG A 4 42.44 12.72 -2.52
CA ARG A 4 41.62 13.95 -2.66
C ARG A 4 40.30 13.55 -3.35
N HIS A 5 39.22 13.28 -2.61
CA HIS A 5 38.14 14.15 -2.11
C HIS A 5 37.24 14.80 -3.18
N LEU A 6 36.01 14.24 -3.23
CA LEU A 6 34.68 14.81 -3.48
C LEU A 6 34.35 15.46 -4.84
N GLY A 7 33.41 14.83 -5.55
CA GLY A 7 32.62 15.38 -6.64
C GLY A 7 31.70 14.29 -7.17
N GLY A 8 30.39 14.48 -7.03
CA GLY A 8 29.37 13.44 -7.20
C GLY A 8 29.48 12.62 -8.48
N CYS A 9 29.33 11.32 -8.31
CA CYS A 9 28.69 10.40 -9.25
C CYS A 9 28.65 9.06 -8.50
N ILE A 10 27.50 8.71 -7.95
CA ILE A 10 27.21 7.31 -7.64
C ILE A 10 27.00 6.65 -9.00
N VAL A 11 28.09 6.31 -9.67
CA VAL A 11 28.10 5.21 -10.64
C VAL A 11 28.31 3.97 -9.79
N ASN A 12 27.22 3.46 -9.23
CA ASN A 12 27.21 2.08 -8.78
C ASN A 12 26.73 1.24 -9.94
N ASP A 13 27.60 0.29 -10.27
CA ASP A 13 27.52 -0.67 -11.35
C ASP A 13 26.12 -1.24 -11.56
N ILE A 14 25.70 -1.17 -12.82
CA ILE A 14 24.52 -1.84 -13.36
C ILE A 14 24.77 -3.35 -13.24
N ASP A 15 24.28 -3.96 -12.17
CA ASP A 15 24.05 -5.41 -12.17
C ASP A 15 22.89 -5.70 -13.13
N ARG A 16 23.13 -6.63 -14.07
CA ARG A 16 22.21 -7.01 -15.14
C ARG A 16 21.17 -8.02 -14.65
N SER A 17 20.61 -7.80 -13.48
CA SER A 17 19.39 -8.46 -13.04
C SER A 17 18.43 -7.36 -12.59
N GLY A 18 17.36 -7.13 -13.35
CA GLY A 18 16.37 -6.05 -13.14
C GLY A 18 15.53 -6.20 -11.87
N GLY A 19 16.12 -6.63 -10.77
CA GLY A 19 15.49 -6.68 -9.46
C GLY A 19 15.85 -5.43 -8.67
N ILE A 20 14.86 -4.85 -7.99
CA ILE A 20 15.13 -3.90 -6.91
C ILE A 20 15.87 -4.65 -5.79
N ILE A 21 17.04 -4.16 -5.40
CA ILE A 21 17.80 -4.72 -4.27
C ILE A 21 17.03 -4.48 -2.97
N MET A 22 17.07 -5.44 -2.04
CA MET A 22 16.39 -5.35 -0.74
C MET A 22 16.74 -4.06 0.03
N GLU A 23 17.96 -3.53 -0.16
CA GLU A 23 18.42 -2.27 0.44
C GLU A 23 17.60 -1.06 -0.04
N ASP A 24 17.27 -0.99 -1.34
CA ASP A 24 16.44 0.09 -1.90
C ASP A 24 15.00 0.04 -1.37
N VAL A 25 14.46 -1.17 -1.15
CA VAL A 25 13.14 -1.35 -0.54
C VAL A 25 13.15 -0.86 0.91
N VAL A 26 14.22 -1.15 1.65
CA VAL A 26 14.37 -0.69 3.05
C VAL A 26 14.50 0.83 3.13
N GLU A 27 15.25 1.47 2.22
CA GLU A 27 15.32 2.93 2.10
C GLU A 27 13.94 3.53 1.82
N MET A 28 13.22 2.99 0.84
CA MET A 28 11.87 3.43 0.50
C MET A 28 10.90 3.31 1.68
N MET A 29 10.95 2.19 2.43
CA MET A 29 10.11 1.99 3.61
C MET A 29 10.41 2.99 4.75
N ARG A 30 11.59 3.62 4.75
CA ARG A 30 11.97 4.70 5.69
C ARG A 30 11.59 6.10 5.23
N GLY A 31 11.12 6.26 3.99
CA GLY A 31 10.70 7.55 3.44
C GLY A 31 9.38 8.09 3.98
N ASP A 32 9.04 9.30 3.54
CA ASP A 32 7.77 9.96 3.85
C ASP A 32 6.57 9.13 3.36
N LYS A 33 5.47 9.20 4.10
CA LYS A 33 4.24 8.46 3.75
C LYS A 33 2.97 9.12 4.26
N LEU A 34 1.89 8.91 3.52
CA LEU A 34 0.53 9.14 3.97
C LEU A 34 0.04 7.91 4.76
N ILE A 35 -0.67 8.16 5.86
CA ILE A 35 -1.07 7.13 6.82
C ILE A 35 -2.59 7.12 6.96
N LEU A 36 -3.19 5.98 6.65
CA LEU A 36 -4.60 5.69 6.93
C LEU A 36 -4.68 4.50 7.89
N ARG A 37 -5.44 4.63 8.98
CA ARG A 37 -5.50 3.64 10.05
C ARG A 37 -6.91 3.35 10.50
N GLY A 38 -7.20 2.08 10.77
CA GLY A 38 -8.45 1.64 11.37
C GLY A 38 -9.68 1.97 10.52
N LEU A 39 -9.54 2.03 9.20
CA LEU A 39 -10.69 2.24 8.32
C LEU A 39 -11.62 1.04 8.44
N GLN A 40 -12.92 1.29 8.53
CA GLN A 40 -13.91 0.23 8.68
C GLN A 40 -14.91 0.27 7.55
N PHE A 41 -15.07 -0.87 6.88
CA PHE A 41 -16.04 -1.03 5.79
C PHE A 41 -16.86 -2.29 6.00
N HIS A 42 -18.10 -2.28 5.51
CA HIS A 42 -18.91 -3.49 5.44
C HIS A 42 -18.78 -4.08 4.04
N GLY A 43 -18.37 -5.34 3.96
CA GLY A 43 -18.16 -6.02 2.68
C GLY A 43 -18.65 -7.45 2.72
N PHE A 44 -18.66 -8.08 1.55
CA PHE A 44 -19.18 -9.45 1.36
C PHE A 44 -18.08 -10.43 0.94
N HIS A 45 -16.84 -10.21 1.42
CA HIS A 45 -15.68 -11.01 1.03
C HIS A 45 -15.48 -12.25 1.92
N GLY A 46 -15.11 -13.36 1.31
CA GLY A 46 -14.81 -14.61 2.00
C GLY A 46 -15.13 -15.82 1.15
N VAL A 47 -14.55 -16.97 1.51
CA VAL A 47 -14.81 -18.25 0.83
C VAL A 47 -16.16 -18.84 1.26
N ASN A 48 -16.59 -18.58 2.50
CA ASN A 48 -17.82 -19.13 3.06
C ASN A 48 -19.06 -18.41 2.47
N PRO A 49 -19.97 -19.13 1.79
CA PRO A 49 -21.19 -18.54 1.20
C PRO A 49 -22.09 -17.82 2.21
N GLU A 50 -22.18 -18.32 3.44
CA GLU A 50 -23.00 -17.69 4.49
C GLU A 50 -22.39 -16.36 4.95
N GLU A 51 -21.06 -16.28 5.08
CA GLU A 51 -20.36 -15.02 5.34
C GLU A 51 -20.59 -14.01 4.21
N ARG A 52 -20.59 -14.48 2.95
CA ARG A 52 -20.84 -13.61 1.78
C ARG A 52 -22.28 -13.12 1.69
N LYS A 53 -23.24 -13.83 2.27
CA LYS A 53 -24.65 -13.45 2.22
C LYS A 53 -24.97 -12.36 3.24
N VAL A 54 -24.43 -12.49 4.45
CA VAL A 54 -24.66 -11.51 5.54
C VAL A 54 -23.70 -10.33 5.40
N GLY A 55 -22.46 -10.59 4.99
CA GLY A 55 -21.37 -9.63 5.04
C GLY A 55 -20.81 -9.48 6.45
N GLN A 56 -19.69 -8.78 6.54
CA GLN A 56 -19.03 -8.48 7.81
C GLN A 56 -18.22 -7.19 7.71
N LYS A 57 -17.74 -6.70 8.86
CA LYS A 57 -16.80 -5.59 8.92
C LYS A 57 -15.40 -6.04 8.49
N PHE A 58 -14.69 -5.15 7.80
CA PHE A 58 -13.28 -5.27 7.47
C PHE A 58 -12.53 -4.06 8.03
N LEU A 59 -11.34 -4.31 8.58
CA LEU A 59 -10.42 -3.29 9.07
C LEU A 59 -9.30 -3.09 8.05
N ILE A 60 -9.06 -1.85 7.63
CA ILE A 60 -8.05 -1.52 6.63
C ILE A 60 -7.05 -0.51 7.20
N ASP A 61 -5.76 -0.82 7.06
CA ASP A 61 -4.67 0.15 7.24
C ASP A 61 -3.93 0.30 5.90
N ILE A 62 -3.57 1.55 5.57
CA ILE A 62 -2.80 1.85 4.37
C ILE A 62 -1.66 2.78 4.72
N ASP A 63 -0.48 2.42 4.25
CA ASP A 63 0.65 3.35 4.10
C ASP A 63 0.89 3.56 2.61
N ALA A 64 1.01 4.82 2.20
CA ALA A 64 1.34 5.21 0.84
C ALA A 64 2.59 6.09 0.84
N TRP A 65 3.69 5.57 0.33
CA TRP A 65 4.99 6.26 0.30
C TRP A 65 5.06 7.21 -0.89
N MET A 66 5.42 8.46 -0.62
CA MET A 66 5.65 9.52 -1.61
C MET A 66 6.47 10.65 -0.97
N ASP A 67 7.13 11.48 -1.78
CA ASP A 67 7.82 12.66 -1.27
C ASP A 67 6.83 13.72 -0.78
N LEU A 68 6.88 14.08 0.50
CA LEU A 68 6.00 15.09 1.11
C LEU A 68 6.68 16.45 1.29
N ARG A 69 7.95 16.59 0.89
CA ARG A 69 8.73 17.82 1.12
C ARG A 69 8.19 19.02 0.36
N ALA A 70 7.62 18.81 -0.84
CA ALA A 70 7.02 19.88 -1.63
C ALA A 70 5.79 20.47 -0.91
N ALA A 71 4.80 19.62 -0.61
CA ALA A 71 3.61 20.00 0.16
C ALA A 71 3.96 20.63 1.52
N GLY A 72 4.96 20.09 2.23
CA GLY A 72 5.41 20.66 3.50
C GLY A 72 6.02 22.06 3.40
N LYS A 73 6.48 22.49 2.21
CA LYS A 73 7.00 23.84 1.97
C LYS A 73 5.95 24.79 1.42
N THR A 74 5.05 24.28 0.58
CA THR A 74 4.08 25.09 -0.16
C THR A 74 2.73 25.19 0.53
N ASP A 75 2.43 24.28 1.45
CA ASP A 75 1.13 24.12 2.09
C ASP A 75 -0.03 23.98 1.07
N SER A 76 0.26 23.35 -0.08
CA SER A 76 -0.71 23.18 -1.17
C SER A 76 -1.12 21.73 -1.35
N ILE A 77 -2.43 21.50 -1.47
CA ILE A 77 -3.01 20.19 -1.79
C ILE A 77 -2.59 19.69 -3.18
N SER A 78 -2.21 20.58 -4.10
CA SER A 78 -1.71 20.22 -5.44
C SER A 78 -0.39 19.44 -5.40
N ASP A 79 0.37 19.58 -4.31
CA ASP A 79 1.73 19.04 -4.18
C ASP A 79 1.75 17.74 -3.37
N THR A 80 0.56 17.17 -3.08
CA THR A 80 0.39 15.90 -2.39
C THR A 80 -0.77 15.11 -2.96
N VAL A 81 -0.97 13.89 -2.43
CA VAL A 81 -2.16 13.08 -2.70
C VAL A 81 -3.13 13.24 -1.53
N SER A 82 -4.40 13.43 -1.84
CA SER A 82 -5.45 13.43 -0.83
C SER A 82 -5.67 12.01 -0.29
N TYR A 83 -5.41 11.81 1.01
CA TYR A 83 -5.75 10.57 1.70
C TYR A 83 -7.25 10.24 1.64
N THR A 84 -8.11 11.25 1.42
CA THR A 84 -9.56 11.05 1.21
C THR A 84 -9.84 10.32 -0.10
N ASP A 85 -9.02 10.51 -1.13
CA ASP A 85 -9.16 9.78 -2.39
C ASP A 85 -8.67 8.33 -2.25
N ILE A 86 -7.57 8.08 -1.51
CA ILE A 86 -7.13 6.71 -1.15
C ILE A 86 -8.20 5.98 -0.32
N TYR A 87 -8.84 6.69 0.62
CA TYR A 87 -9.98 6.17 1.36
C TYR A 87 -11.13 5.76 0.42
N ARG A 88 -11.45 6.59 -0.58
CA ARG A 88 -12.53 6.30 -1.54
C ARG A 88 -12.24 5.07 -2.38
N ILE A 89 -11.00 4.90 -2.85
CA ILE A 89 -10.55 3.69 -3.55
C ILE A 89 -10.77 2.46 -2.65
N SER A 90 -10.34 2.54 -1.40
CA SER A 90 -10.47 1.45 -0.43
C SER A 90 -11.93 1.08 -0.19
N LYS A 91 -12.78 2.09 0.00
CA LYS A 91 -14.22 1.92 0.15
C LYS A 91 -14.85 1.24 -1.07
N GLN A 92 -14.52 1.70 -2.27
CA GLN A 92 -15.03 1.13 -3.51
C GLN A 92 -14.66 -0.35 -3.68
N VAL A 93 -13.43 -0.73 -3.33
CA VAL A 93 -13.01 -2.13 -3.38
C VAL A 93 -13.75 -2.98 -2.35
N LEU A 94 -13.91 -2.49 -1.10
CA LEU A 94 -14.52 -3.25 -0.01
C LEU A 94 -16.05 -3.37 -0.11
N GLU A 95 -16.73 -2.34 -0.62
CA GLU A 95 -18.18 -2.32 -0.82
C GLU A 95 -18.59 -2.81 -2.21
N GLY A 96 -17.62 -3.06 -3.09
CA GLY A 96 -17.81 -3.48 -4.47
C GLY A 96 -17.93 -5.00 -4.64
N GLN A 97 -17.37 -5.50 -5.75
CA GLN A 97 -17.45 -6.92 -6.10
C GLN A 97 -16.78 -7.80 -5.04
N ALA A 98 -17.57 -8.69 -4.45
CA ALA A 98 -17.10 -9.68 -3.48
C ALA A 98 -15.93 -10.51 -4.02
N GLN A 99 -14.92 -10.67 -3.18
CA GLN A 99 -13.73 -11.47 -3.41
C GLN A 99 -13.72 -12.65 -2.44
N ASN A 100 -13.10 -13.76 -2.84
CA ASN A 100 -13.01 -14.92 -1.95
C ASN A 100 -11.93 -14.74 -0.88
N LEU A 101 -10.83 -14.04 -1.22
CA LEU A 101 -9.61 -13.95 -0.43
C LEU A 101 -9.32 -12.51 -0.01
N LEU A 102 -8.73 -12.33 1.19
CA LEU A 102 -8.30 -11.02 1.66
C LEU A 102 -7.11 -10.50 0.85
N GLU A 103 -6.29 -11.41 0.35
CA GLU A 103 -5.15 -11.16 -0.54
C GLU A 103 -5.62 -10.45 -1.81
N SER A 104 -6.73 -10.91 -2.41
CA SER A 104 -7.32 -10.27 -3.58
C SER A 104 -7.84 -8.88 -3.26
N VAL A 105 -8.48 -8.69 -2.11
CA VAL A 105 -8.95 -7.36 -1.65
C VAL A 105 -7.77 -6.41 -1.46
N ALA A 106 -6.74 -6.84 -0.74
CA ALA A 106 -5.54 -6.05 -0.50
C ALA A 106 -4.83 -5.70 -1.81
N GLN A 107 -4.73 -6.67 -2.74
CA GLN A 107 -4.12 -6.47 -4.05
C GLN A 107 -4.90 -5.45 -4.90
N LEU A 108 -6.23 -5.52 -4.91
CA LEU A 108 -7.07 -4.56 -5.64
C LEU A 108 -6.89 -3.13 -5.12
N ILE A 109 -6.88 -2.95 -3.78
CA ILE A 109 -6.61 -1.64 -3.18
C ILE A 109 -5.22 -1.14 -3.58
N ALA A 110 -4.20 -1.98 -3.44
CA ALA A 110 -2.83 -1.62 -3.75
C ALA A 110 -2.65 -1.23 -5.23
N SER A 111 -3.15 -2.07 -6.14
CA SER A 111 -3.08 -1.83 -7.59
C SER A 111 -3.85 -0.57 -7.99
N ALA A 112 -5.06 -0.36 -7.49
CA ALA A 112 -5.85 0.83 -7.80
C ALA A 112 -5.19 2.11 -7.28
N THR A 113 -4.64 2.08 -6.06
CA THR A 113 -3.94 3.24 -5.47
C THR A 113 -2.69 3.59 -6.28
N LEU A 114 -1.87 2.60 -6.65
CA LEU A 114 -0.69 2.83 -7.48
C LEU A 114 -1.04 3.24 -8.91
N ALA A 115 -2.14 2.76 -9.48
CA ALA A 115 -2.58 3.16 -10.82
C ALA A 115 -3.06 4.61 -10.85
N GLU A 116 -3.87 5.02 -9.86
CA GLU A 116 -4.47 6.36 -9.78
C GLU A 116 -3.44 7.46 -9.45
N PHE A 117 -2.44 7.14 -8.61
CA PHE A 117 -1.50 8.14 -8.10
C PHE A 117 -0.05 7.84 -8.48
N PRO A 118 0.45 8.41 -9.60
CA PRO A 118 1.84 8.25 -10.02
C PRO A 118 2.87 8.73 -9.00
N GLN A 119 2.52 9.68 -8.12
CA GLN A 119 3.44 10.18 -7.08
C GLN A 119 3.71 9.14 -5.99
N ILE A 120 2.85 8.13 -5.83
CA ILE A 120 3.02 7.07 -4.85
C ILE A 120 3.97 6.01 -5.43
N SER A 121 5.10 5.81 -4.75
CA SER A 121 6.14 4.84 -5.12
C SER A 121 5.84 3.44 -4.60
N ALA A 122 5.24 3.34 -3.41
CA ALA A 122 4.85 2.09 -2.80
C ALA A 122 3.64 2.23 -1.90
N VAL A 123 2.96 1.11 -1.68
CA VAL A 123 1.82 0.99 -0.80
C VAL A 123 1.92 -0.27 0.04
N ARG A 124 1.53 -0.16 1.30
CA ARG A 124 1.33 -1.28 2.22
C ARG A 124 -0.13 -1.29 2.58
N VAL A 125 -0.79 -2.39 2.32
CA VAL A 125 -2.22 -2.56 2.59
C VAL A 125 -2.37 -3.72 3.57
N LYS A 126 -2.98 -3.43 4.72
CA LYS A 126 -3.40 -4.43 5.69
C LYS A 126 -4.91 -4.58 5.64
N VAL A 127 -5.39 -5.82 5.58
CA VAL A 127 -6.81 -6.14 5.60
C VAL A 127 -7.07 -7.14 6.73
N GLY A 128 -7.88 -6.74 7.70
CA GLY A 128 -8.26 -7.54 8.85
C GLY A 128 -9.76 -7.87 8.88
N LYS A 129 -10.08 -9.06 9.38
CA LYS A 129 -11.41 -9.52 9.76
C LYS A 129 -11.50 -9.60 11.29
N PRO A 130 -12.21 -8.67 11.95
CA PRO A 130 -12.39 -8.69 13.40
C PRO A 130 -13.40 -9.75 13.87
N HIS A 131 -14.25 -10.27 12.97
CA HIS A 131 -15.33 -11.20 13.30
C HIS A 131 -15.18 -12.54 12.58
N VAL A 132 -14.08 -13.23 12.86
CA VAL A 132 -13.85 -14.59 12.36
C VAL A 132 -14.38 -15.64 13.34
N ALA A 133 -14.79 -16.80 12.82
CA ALA A 133 -15.27 -17.93 13.62
C ALA A 133 -14.11 -18.69 14.29
N VAL A 134 -13.38 -18.03 15.20
CA VAL A 134 -12.29 -18.61 15.98
C VAL A 134 -12.64 -18.54 17.46
N HIS A 135 -12.32 -19.61 18.21
CA HIS A 135 -12.54 -19.64 19.65
C HIS A 135 -11.45 -18.86 20.39
N GLY A 136 -11.82 -17.76 21.06
CA GLY A 136 -10.94 -16.96 21.91
C GLY A 136 -10.97 -15.46 21.60
N PRO A 137 -10.39 -14.61 22.47
CA PRO A 137 -10.27 -13.19 22.23
C PRO A 137 -9.23 -12.92 21.13
N ILE A 138 -9.62 -12.17 20.11
CA ILE A 138 -8.74 -11.69 19.05
C ILE A 138 -9.15 -10.26 18.68
N ASP A 139 -8.19 -9.46 18.23
CA ASP A 139 -8.51 -8.16 17.63
C ASP A 139 -9.01 -8.34 16.19
N TYR A 140 -8.24 -9.09 15.38
CA TYR A 140 -8.60 -9.53 14.04
C TYR A 140 -7.60 -10.58 13.52
N LEU A 141 -8.02 -11.34 12.50
CA LEU A 141 -7.11 -12.08 11.62
C LEU A 141 -7.04 -11.39 10.26
N GLY A 142 -5.91 -11.44 9.57
CA GLY A 142 -5.78 -10.67 8.34
C GLY A 142 -4.52 -10.94 7.54
N VAL A 143 -4.41 -10.20 6.44
CA VAL A 143 -3.25 -10.20 5.55
C VAL A 143 -2.65 -8.81 5.49
N GLU A 144 -1.37 -8.77 5.15
CA GLU A 144 -0.65 -7.53 4.89
C GLU A 144 0.22 -7.74 3.66
N ILE A 145 0.12 -6.82 2.70
CA ILE A 145 0.94 -6.84 1.50
C ILE A 145 1.68 -5.53 1.34
N PHE A 146 2.86 -5.61 0.75
CA PHE A 146 3.63 -4.47 0.26
C PHE A 146 3.74 -4.57 -1.26
N ARG A 147 3.43 -3.48 -1.97
CA ARG A 147 3.57 -3.37 -3.43
C ARG A 147 4.28 -2.06 -3.74
N TYR A 148 5.22 -2.12 -4.65
CA TYR A 148 5.94 -0.97 -5.15
C TYR A 148 5.78 -0.90 -6.67
N ARG A 149 5.97 0.30 -7.23
CA ARG A 149 6.04 0.46 -8.67
C ARG A 149 7.33 -0.17 -9.17
N SER A 150 7.25 -1.31 -9.84
CA SER A 150 8.41 -1.88 -10.54
C SER A 150 8.77 -0.94 -11.70
N THR A 151 10.05 -0.61 -11.85
CA THR A 151 10.57 0.19 -12.97
C THR A 151 10.64 -0.59 -14.29
N ASP A 152 10.30 -1.88 -14.29
CA ASP A 152 10.22 -2.68 -15.51
C ASP A 152 8.81 -2.68 -16.11
N VAL A 153 8.62 -1.84 -17.13
CA VAL A 153 7.46 -1.91 -18.02
C VAL A 153 7.95 -2.23 -19.43
N PRO A 154 7.73 -3.45 -19.95
CA PRO A 154 7.46 -3.62 -21.36
C PRO A 154 5.95 -3.52 -21.57
N ASN A 155 5.60 -2.62 -22.49
CA ASN A 155 4.28 -2.51 -23.11
C ASN A 155 3.87 -3.83 -23.79
#